data_AF-A0A4V1UE96-F1
#
_entry.id   AF-A0A4V1UE96-F1
#
_cell.length_a   1.000
_cell.length_b   1.000
_cell.length_c   1.000
_cell.angle_alpha   90.00
_cell.angle_beta   90.00
_cell.angle_gamma   90.00
#
_symmetry.space_group_name_H-M   'P 1'
#
loop_
_entity.id
_entity.type
_entity.pdbx_description
1 polymer ?
#
loop_
_entity_poly.entity_id
_entity_poly.type
_entity_poly.pdbx_seq_one_letter_code
_entity_poly.pdbx_strand_id
1 'polypeptide(L)'
;HAYIMFWWADSDCRRLILQRFAVSREVLQDAVGDLFSVAAGEGWQDPLTRKALQFIERRQRNRAAIDKSPFGSLDEAVAAAQNGMTRELAEEISYLSGLKPMTGAKIMTDPGGEPIAILCKATGLPRGAVRALWRGLRRPETDSAGNIAPTLERVLTCFDSLAVDRAQTVLRYWNWALSSALTPGLVKAIREGDEEAVDEFSAPQRAAMLALGRDFTR
;
A
#
# COMPACT_ATOMS: atom_id res chain seq x y z
N HIS A 1 9.81 -8.52 9.23
CA HIS A 1 10.44 -7.54 8.33
C HIS A 1 9.95 -6.14 8.70
N ALA A 2 10.81 -5.11 8.67
CA ALA A 2 10.51 -3.79 9.23
C ALA A 2 9.25 -3.10 8.67
N TYR A 3 8.93 -3.31 7.39
CA TYR A 3 7.74 -2.73 6.77
C TYR A 3 6.41 -3.33 7.25
N ILE A 4 6.38 -4.58 7.72
CA ILE A 4 5.18 -5.08 8.41
C ILE A 4 5.11 -4.45 9.80
N MET A 5 6.25 -4.21 10.47
CA MET A 5 6.28 -3.52 11.76
C MET A 5 5.68 -2.12 11.75
N PHE A 6 5.71 -1.48 10.59
CA PHE A 6 5.07 -0.20 10.36
C PHE A 6 3.61 -0.16 10.85
N TRP A 7 2.84 -1.22 10.64
CA TRP A 7 1.39 -1.23 10.91
C TRP A 7 1.03 -1.16 12.40
N TRP A 8 1.96 -1.49 13.30
CA TRP A 8 1.79 -1.43 14.75
C TRP A 8 2.76 -0.48 15.46
N ALA A 9 3.68 0.12 14.72
CA ALA A 9 4.60 1.13 15.20
C ALA A 9 3.90 2.47 15.45
N ASP A 10 4.38 3.21 16.44
CA ASP A 10 4.06 4.63 16.62
C ASP A 10 4.66 5.49 15.49
N SER A 11 4.32 6.79 15.47
CA SER A 11 4.73 7.72 14.43
C SER A 11 6.25 7.87 14.29
N ASP A 12 7.00 7.82 15.40
CA ASP A 12 8.45 7.97 15.36
C ASP A 12 9.12 6.71 14.82
N CYS A 13 8.67 5.54 15.27
CA CYS A 13 9.10 4.25 14.77
C CYS A 13 8.77 4.09 13.28
N ARG A 14 7.57 4.50 12.83
CA ARG A 14 7.18 4.52 11.40
C ARG A 14 8.14 5.35 10.57
N ARG A 15 8.49 6.56 11.02
CA ARG A 15 9.47 7.43 10.35
C ARG A 15 10.84 6.75 10.25
N LEU A 16 11.33 6.15 11.33
CA LEU A 16 12.61 5.42 11.32
C LEU A 16 12.59 4.22 10.38
N ILE A 17 11.47 3.48 10.33
CA ILE A 17 11.29 2.36 9.41
C ILE A 17 11.45 2.81 7.95
N LEU A 18 10.74 3.89 7.58
CA LEU A 18 10.77 4.44 6.23
C LEU A 18 12.13 5.03 5.85
N GLN A 19 12.86 5.60 6.82
CA GLN A 19 14.18 6.18 6.59
C GLN A 19 15.29 5.14 6.46
N ARG A 20 15.29 4.09 7.30
CA ARG A 20 16.43 3.17 7.44
C ARG A 20 16.34 1.92 6.58
N PHE A 21 15.14 1.43 6.29
CA PHE A 21 14.97 0.12 5.64
C PHE A 21 14.61 0.21 4.15
N ALA A 22 14.48 1.42 3.63
CA ALA A 22 14.19 1.71 2.23
C ALA A 22 15.39 1.47 1.31
N VAL A 23 15.61 0.20 0.97
CA VAL A 23 16.59 -0.26 -0.01
C VAL A 23 16.11 0.04 -1.43
N SER A 24 16.97 0.66 -2.24
CA SER A 24 16.72 0.89 -3.68
C SER A 24 16.64 -0.44 -4.42
N ARG A 25 15.72 -0.55 -5.39
CA ARG A 25 15.61 -1.73 -6.27
C ARG A 25 16.29 -1.54 -7.62
N GLU A 26 16.98 -0.43 -7.84
CA GLU A 26 17.57 -0.07 -9.14
C GLU A 26 18.53 -1.14 -9.68
N VAL A 27 19.42 -1.67 -8.84
CA VAL A 27 20.37 -2.72 -9.26
C VAL A 27 19.65 -3.99 -9.72
N LEU A 28 18.61 -4.40 -9.00
CA LEU A 28 17.80 -5.56 -9.39
C LEU A 28 17.01 -5.28 -10.67
N GLN A 29 16.48 -4.07 -10.83
CA GLN A 29 15.75 -3.65 -12.03
C GLN A 29 16.62 -3.66 -13.27
N ASP A 30 17.86 -3.18 -13.17
CA ASP A 30 18.82 -3.22 -14.27
C ASP A 30 19.21 -4.66 -14.61
N ALA A 31 19.50 -5.49 -13.59
CA ALA A 31 19.92 -6.87 -13.81
C ALA A 31 18.86 -7.75 -14.49
N VAL A 32 17.57 -7.45 -14.33
CA VAL A 32 16.48 -8.24 -14.91
C VAL A 32 15.74 -7.54 -16.06
N GLY A 33 16.28 -6.42 -16.56
CA GLY A 33 15.62 -5.61 -17.60
C GLY A 33 15.18 -6.42 -18.82
N ASP A 34 16.06 -7.30 -19.30
CA ASP A 34 15.83 -8.12 -20.49
C ASP A 34 14.74 -9.19 -20.28
N LEU A 35 14.57 -9.66 -19.03
CA LEU A 35 13.57 -10.68 -18.68
C LEU A 35 12.13 -10.18 -18.86
N PHE A 36 11.89 -8.87 -18.76
CA PHE A 36 10.56 -8.32 -19.04
C PHE A 36 10.17 -8.49 -20.51
N SER A 37 11.12 -8.32 -21.43
CA SER A 37 10.89 -8.49 -22.86
C SER A 37 10.63 -9.96 -23.21
N VAL A 38 11.40 -10.87 -22.61
CA VAL A 38 11.22 -12.33 -22.77
C VAL A 38 9.85 -12.77 -22.23
N ALA A 39 9.51 -12.40 -21.00
CA ALA A 39 8.23 -12.76 -20.39
C ALA A 39 7.03 -12.20 -21.17
N ALA A 40 7.15 -11.00 -21.74
CA ALA A 40 6.13 -10.43 -22.60
C ALA A 40 6.00 -11.19 -23.93
N GLY A 41 7.11 -11.58 -24.56
CA GLY A 41 7.12 -12.41 -25.77
C GLY A 41 6.52 -13.80 -25.56
N GLU A 42 6.66 -14.36 -24.35
CA GLU A 42 6.03 -15.61 -23.93
C GLU A 42 4.60 -15.43 -23.42
N GLY A 43 4.04 -14.21 -23.45
CA GLY A 43 2.67 -13.95 -23.02
C GLY A 43 2.41 -14.17 -21.53
N TRP A 44 3.42 -13.99 -20.68
CA TRP A 44 3.33 -14.11 -19.21
C TRP A 44 2.85 -15.47 -18.72
N GLN A 45 3.19 -16.55 -19.44
CA GLN A 45 2.70 -17.91 -19.16
C GLN A 45 3.28 -18.49 -17.86
N ASP A 46 4.54 -18.22 -17.52
CA ASP A 46 5.15 -18.73 -16.29
C ASP A 46 4.70 -17.95 -15.04
N PRO A 47 3.96 -18.58 -14.09
CA PRO A 47 3.49 -17.92 -12.89
C PRO A 47 4.61 -17.46 -11.96
N LEU A 48 5.75 -18.17 -11.91
CA LEU A 48 6.88 -17.81 -11.04
C LEU A 48 7.59 -16.57 -11.56
N THR A 49 7.92 -16.53 -12.85
CA THR A 49 8.47 -15.35 -13.54
C THR A 49 7.54 -14.16 -13.39
N ARG A 50 6.24 -14.33 -13.63
CA ARG A 50 5.26 -13.25 -13.45
C ARG A 50 5.28 -12.68 -12.03
N LYS A 51 5.33 -13.55 -11.02
CA LYS A 51 5.35 -13.13 -9.61
C LYS A 51 6.66 -12.42 -9.24
N ALA A 52 7.80 -12.91 -9.73
CA ALA A 52 9.10 -12.30 -9.50
C ALA A 52 9.22 -10.93 -10.19
N LEU A 53 8.81 -10.83 -11.45
CA LEU A 53 8.83 -9.59 -12.22
C LEU A 53 7.91 -8.53 -11.64
N GLN A 54 6.74 -8.89 -11.10
CA GLN A 54 5.86 -7.94 -10.39
C GLN A 54 6.54 -7.26 -9.19
N PHE A 55 7.45 -7.95 -8.51
CA PHE A 55 8.19 -7.35 -7.40
C PHE A 55 9.29 -6.39 -7.88
N ILE A 56 9.83 -6.61 -9.08
CA ILE A 56 10.94 -5.83 -9.64
C ILE A 56 10.43 -4.71 -10.57
N GLU A 57 9.20 -4.80 -11.06
CA GLU A 57 8.62 -3.87 -12.02
C GLU A 57 8.82 -2.39 -11.63
N ARG A 58 9.17 -1.58 -12.63
CA ARG A 58 9.40 -0.13 -12.47
C ARG A 58 8.11 0.66 -12.29
N ARG A 59 7.02 0.23 -12.93
CA ARG A 59 5.74 0.97 -12.95
C ARG A 59 4.83 0.52 -11.82
N GLN A 60 4.35 1.46 -11.02
CA GLN A 60 3.42 1.15 -9.92
C GLN A 60 1.95 1.08 -10.39
N ARG A 61 1.53 1.97 -11.30
CA ARG A 61 0.14 2.03 -11.79
C ARG A 61 -0.19 0.83 -12.69
N ASN A 62 -1.41 0.31 -12.55
CA ASN A 62 -1.92 -0.77 -13.39
C ASN A 62 -2.50 -0.21 -14.69
N ARG A 63 -1.77 -0.30 -15.81
CA ARG A 63 -2.27 0.22 -17.10
C ARG A 63 -3.49 -0.53 -17.61
N ALA A 64 -3.53 -1.85 -17.42
CA ALA A 64 -4.64 -2.68 -17.87
C ALA A 64 -5.92 -2.46 -17.04
N ALA A 65 -5.82 -1.80 -15.88
CA ALA A 65 -6.96 -1.41 -15.08
C ALA A 65 -7.73 -0.24 -15.68
N ILE A 66 -7.04 0.69 -16.38
CA ILE A 66 -7.65 1.90 -16.93
C ILE A 66 -8.78 1.53 -17.89
N ASP A 67 -8.56 0.52 -18.75
CA ASP A 67 -9.57 0.08 -19.73
C ASP A 67 -10.84 -0.53 -19.11
N LYS A 68 -10.79 -0.87 -17.82
CA LYS A 68 -11.90 -1.49 -17.06
C LYS A 68 -12.46 -0.58 -15.98
N SER A 69 -11.79 0.52 -15.71
CA SER A 69 -12.14 1.46 -14.66
C SER A 69 -13.29 2.35 -15.12
N PRO A 70 -14.20 2.77 -14.23
CA PRO A 70 -15.13 3.85 -14.52
C PRO A 70 -14.45 5.22 -14.61
N PHE A 71 -13.17 5.34 -14.24
CA PHE A 71 -12.39 6.58 -14.30
C PHE A 71 -11.35 6.54 -15.42
N GLY A 72 -11.10 7.68 -16.06
CA GLY A 72 -10.05 7.81 -17.08
C GLY A 72 -8.63 7.79 -16.51
N SER A 73 -8.46 7.97 -15.19
CA SER A 73 -7.16 7.91 -14.53
C SER A 73 -7.27 7.69 -13.02
N LEU A 74 -6.14 7.32 -12.40
CA LEU A 74 -5.99 7.29 -10.94
C LEU A 74 -6.22 8.69 -10.31
N ASP A 75 -5.74 9.74 -10.97
CA ASP A 75 -5.90 11.12 -10.54
C ASP A 75 -7.39 11.50 -10.44
N GLU A 76 -8.19 11.08 -11.41
CA GLU A 76 -9.64 11.29 -11.44
C GLU A 76 -10.36 10.53 -10.33
N ALA A 77 -10.01 9.25 -10.12
CA ALA A 77 -10.57 8.45 -9.02
C ALA A 77 -10.28 9.06 -7.65
N VAL A 78 -9.07 9.58 -7.44
CA VAL A 78 -8.68 10.28 -6.22
C VAL A 78 -9.41 11.61 -6.05
N ALA A 79 -9.60 12.36 -7.15
CA ALA A 79 -10.38 13.59 -7.13
C ALA A 79 -11.84 13.33 -6.75
N ALA A 80 -12.45 12.26 -7.28
CA ALA A 80 -13.81 11.85 -6.92
C ALA A 80 -13.92 11.50 -5.42
N ALA A 81 -12.92 10.80 -4.87
CA ALA A 81 -12.88 10.44 -3.46
C ALA A 81 -12.77 11.62 -2.49
N GLN A 82 -12.34 12.80 -2.95
CA GLN A 82 -12.22 13.99 -2.11
C GLN A 82 -13.54 14.38 -1.42
N ASN A 83 -14.68 14.16 -2.09
CA ASN A 83 -16.00 14.52 -1.59
C ASN A 83 -16.60 13.46 -0.66
N GLY A 84 -15.87 12.38 -0.42
CA GLY A 84 -16.28 11.28 0.45
C GLY A 84 -15.72 9.97 -0.09
N MET A 85 -14.94 9.28 0.74
CA MET A 85 -14.43 7.95 0.41
C MET A 85 -15.54 6.93 0.56
N THR A 86 -15.86 6.22 -0.52
CA THR A 86 -16.70 5.01 -0.49
C THR A 86 -15.84 3.76 -0.61
N ARG A 87 -16.45 2.59 -0.37
CA ARG A 87 -15.76 1.32 -0.54
C ARG A 87 -15.34 1.09 -1.99
N GLU A 88 -16.22 1.42 -2.93
CA GLU A 88 -16.03 1.28 -4.37
C GLU A 88 -14.87 2.16 -4.83
N LEU A 89 -14.81 3.41 -4.35
CA LEU A 89 -13.69 4.31 -4.64
C LEU A 89 -12.37 3.79 -4.05
N ALA A 90 -12.39 3.26 -2.83
CA ALA A 90 -11.19 2.68 -2.22
C ALA A 90 -10.70 1.45 -3.01
N GLU A 91 -11.60 0.57 -3.43
CA GLU A 91 -11.30 -0.60 -4.27
C GLU A 91 -10.75 -0.17 -5.63
N GLU A 92 -11.36 0.84 -6.27
CA GLU A 92 -10.96 1.33 -7.58
C GLU A 92 -9.59 2.03 -7.56
N ILE A 93 -9.36 2.91 -6.57
CA ILE A 93 -8.04 3.54 -6.35
C ILE A 93 -6.97 2.47 -6.15
N SER A 94 -7.30 1.39 -5.43
CA SER A 94 -6.39 0.28 -5.20
C SER A 94 -6.09 -0.48 -6.50
N TYR A 95 -7.12 -0.76 -7.29
CA TYR A 95 -7.00 -1.44 -8.57
C TYR A 95 -6.13 -0.68 -9.56
N LEU A 96 -6.39 0.63 -9.73
CA LEU A 96 -5.60 1.55 -10.56
C LEU A 96 -4.15 1.71 -10.06
N SER A 97 -3.93 1.60 -8.75
CA SER A 97 -2.60 1.66 -8.12
C SER A 97 -1.82 0.34 -8.15
N GLY A 98 -2.38 -0.72 -8.74
CA GLY A 98 -1.75 -2.04 -8.80
C GLY A 98 -1.73 -2.79 -7.47
N LEU A 99 -2.68 -2.48 -6.58
CA LEU A 99 -2.80 -3.08 -5.25
C LEU A 99 -3.92 -4.12 -5.20
N LYS A 100 -3.71 -5.14 -4.38
CA LYS A 100 -4.78 -6.07 -4.03
C LYS A 100 -5.74 -5.39 -3.04
N PRO A 101 -7.03 -5.75 -3.04
CA PRO A 101 -8.04 -5.06 -2.23
C PRO A 101 -7.69 -4.93 -0.75
N MET A 102 -7.14 -5.99 -0.13
CA MET A 102 -6.74 -5.96 1.28
C MET A 102 -5.67 -4.91 1.60
N THR A 103 -4.66 -4.77 0.74
CA THR A 103 -3.62 -3.75 0.91
C THR A 103 -4.20 -2.36 0.74
N GLY A 104 -5.08 -2.19 -0.23
CA GLY A 104 -5.86 -0.98 -0.45
C GLY A 104 -6.64 -0.55 0.79
N ALA A 105 -7.50 -1.45 1.29
CA ALA A 105 -8.28 -1.23 2.49
C ALA A 105 -7.37 -0.86 3.68
N LYS A 106 -6.28 -1.60 3.90
CA LYS A 106 -5.34 -1.34 4.98
C LYS A 106 -4.72 0.05 4.93
N ILE A 107 -4.37 0.54 3.73
CA ILE A 107 -3.84 1.89 3.52
C ILE A 107 -4.90 2.94 3.89
N MET A 108 -6.15 2.75 3.45
CA MET A 108 -7.22 3.72 3.65
C MET A 108 -7.68 3.79 5.12
N THR A 109 -7.65 2.67 5.83
CA THR A 109 -8.11 2.58 7.23
C THR A 109 -7.03 2.91 8.26
N ASP A 110 -5.77 3.07 7.85
CA ASP A 110 -4.67 3.36 8.79
C ASP A 110 -4.87 4.73 9.48
N PRO A 111 -4.96 4.78 10.81
CA PRO A 111 -5.27 6.02 11.53
C PRO A 111 -4.15 7.07 11.44
N GLY A 112 -2.90 6.65 11.22
CA GLY A 112 -1.76 7.55 11.10
C GLY A 112 -1.75 8.31 9.77
N GLY A 113 -2.20 7.67 8.68
CA GLY A 113 -2.37 8.28 7.36
C GLY A 113 -1.08 8.41 6.55
N GLU A 114 0.08 8.07 7.09
CA GLU A 114 1.31 8.02 6.29
C GLU A 114 1.22 7.05 5.10
N PRO A 115 0.46 5.93 5.16
CA PRO A 115 0.24 5.05 4.00
C PRO A 115 -0.39 5.73 2.78
N ILE A 116 -1.29 6.70 2.95
CA ILE A 116 -1.87 7.42 1.80
C ILE A 116 -0.84 8.35 1.15
N ALA A 117 0.10 8.90 1.92
CA ALA A 117 1.24 9.63 1.37
C ALA A 117 2.17 8.71 0.55
N ILE A 118 2.45 7.50 1.06
CA ILE A 118 3.27 6.51 0.35
C ILE A 118 2.58 6.05 -0.94
N LEU A 119 1.27 5.79 -0.90
CA LEU A 119 0.46 5.48 -2.07
C LEU A 119 0.60 6.56 -3.15
N CYS A 120 0.36 7.82 -2.78
CA CYS A 120 0.46 8.94 -3.70
C CYS A 120 1.88 9.06 -4.28
N LYS A 121 2.91 8.96 -3.43
CA LYS A 121 4.30 9.09 -3.87
C LYS A 121 4.72 7.96 -4.81
N ALA A 122 4.37 6.72 -4.50
CA ALA A 122 4.72 5.55 -5.29
C ALA A 122 4.05 5.54 -6.68
N THR A 123 2.83 6.07 -6.75
CA THR A 123 2.03 6.15 -7.99
C THR A 123 2.26 7.45 -8.78
N GLY A 124 3.06 8.37 -8.27
CA GLY A 124 3.34 9.66 -8.92
C GLY A 124 2.19 10.66 -8.84
N LEU A 125 1.25 10.48 -7.92
CA LEU A 125 0.21 11.47 -7.63
C LEU A 125 0.82 12.71 -6.95
N PRO A 126 0.26 13.92 -7.19
CA PRO A 126 0.77 15.15 -6.60
C PRO A 126 0.47 15.24 -5.11
N ARG A 127 1.17 16.14 -4.40
CA ARG A 127 0.93 16.44 -2.98
C ARG A 127 -0.54 16.74 -2.66
N GLY A 128 -1.24 17.42 -3.57
CA GLY A 128 -2.67 17.72 -3.43
C GLY A 128 -3.56 16.47 -3.33
N ALA A 129 -3.16 15.35 -3.95
CA ALA A 129 -3.86 14.08 -3.86
C ALA A 129 -3.86 13.50 -2.43
N VAL A 130 -2.80 13.75 -1.66
CA VAL A 130 -2.75 13.35 -0.23
C VAL A 130 -3.85 14.07 0.55
N ARG A 131 -4.04 15.37 0.32
CA ARG A 131 -5.11 16.15 0.95
C ARG A 131 -6.49 15.72 0.47
N ALA A 132 -6.63 15.40 -0.82
CA ALA A 132 -7.88 14.89 -1.38
C ALA A 132 -8.32 13.60 -0.68
N LEU A 133 -7.42 12.62 -0.57
CA LEU A 133 -7.69 11.37 0.17
C LEU A 133 -7.95 11.62 1.65
N TRP A 134 -7.15 12.47 2.30
CA TRP A 134 -7.33 12.84 3.71
C TRP A 134 -8.73 13.38 3.99
N ARG A 135 -9.19 14.31 3.14
CA ARG A 135 -10.53 14.91 3.22
C ARG A 135 -11.62 13.88 2.93
N GLY A 136 -11.44 13.06 1.90
CA GLY A 136 -12.36 11.98 1.55
C GLY A 136 -12.56 10.99 2.70
N LEU A 137 -11.50 10.70 3.45
CA LEU A 137 -11.51 9.87 4.65
C LEU A 137 -12.04 10.60 5.91
N ARG A 138 -12.56 11.82 5.75
CA ARG A 138 -13.15 12.65 6.81
C ARG A 138 -12.22 12.91 7.99
N ARG A 139 -10.93 13.07 7.70
CA ARG A 139 -9.91 13.37 8.72
C ARG A 139 -9.79 14.89 8.91
N PRO A 140 -9.54 15.37 10.15
CA PRO A 140 -9.45 16.81 10.41
C PRO A 140 -8.25 17.43 9.69
N GLU A 141 -8.46 18.52 8.95
CA GLU A 141 -7.37 19.28 8.31
C GLU A 141 -6.76 20.31 9.25
N THR A 142 -7.51 20.75 10.27
CA THR A 142 -7.10 21.76 11.23
C THR A 142 -7.29 21.30 12.67
N ASP A 143 -6.52 21.87 13.58
CA ASP A 143 -6.73 21.77 15.02
C ASP A 143 -7.80 22.77 15.52
N SER A 144 -8.03 22.81 16.84
CA SER A 144 -8.99 23.73 17.47
C SER A 144 -8.60 25.21 17.36
N ALA A 145 -7.33 25.52 17.08
CA ALA A 145 -6.83 26.88 16.88
C ALA A 145 -6.84 27.30 15.40
N GLY A 146 -7.28 26.42 14.50
CA GLY A 146 -7.31 26.67 13.05
C GLY A 146 -5.96 26.45 12.35
N ASN A 147 -4.93 25.97 13.07
CA ASN A 147 -3.66 25.59 12.45
C ASN A 147 -3.81 24.24 11.74
N ILE A 148 -2.88 23.90 10.84
CA ILE A 148 -2.86 22.56 10.24
C ILE A 148 -2.83 21.48 11.33
N ALA A 149 -3.66 20.46 11.19
CA ALA A 149 -3.67 19.35 12.14
C ALA A 149 -2.27 18.70 12.18
N PRO A 150 -1.65 18.49 13.36
CA PRO A 150 -0.31 17.92 13.45
C PRO A 150 -0.15 16.56 12.75
N THR A 151 -1.23 15.78 12.71
CA THR A 151 -1.26 14.51 11.97
C THR A 151 -1.19 14.71 10.46
N LEU A 152 -1.95 15.66 9.90
CA LEU A 152 -1.88 16.00 8.48
C LEU A 152 -0.50 16.57 8.12
N GLU A 153 0.06 17.44 8.95
CA GLU A 153 1.42 17.98 8.74
C GLU A 153 2.47 16.87 8.68
N ARG A 154 2.39 15.89 9.58
CA ARG A 154 3.28 14.72 9.58
C ARG A 154 3.12 13.88 8.30
N VAL A 155 1.90 13.63 7.86
CA VAL A 155 1.62 12.86 6.63
C VAL A 155 2.17 13.58 5.39
N LEU A 156 1.97 14.89 5.32
CA LEU A 156 2.51 15.72 4.25
C LEU A 156 4.05 15.76 4.28
N THR A 157 4.67 15.80 5.46
CA THR A 157 6.13 15.69 5.62
C THR A 157 6.64 14.32 5.17
N CYS A 158 5.90 13.24 5.46
CA CYS A 158 6.21 11.89 4.96
C CYS A 158 6.21 11.86 3.42
N PHE A 159 5.24 12.50 2.75
CA PHE A 159 5.20 12.58 1.30
C PHE A 159 6.42 13.31 0.72
N ASP A 160 6.82 14.43 1.31
CA ASP A 160 7.91 15.28 0.81
C ASP A 160 9.28 14.60 0.98
N SER A 161 9.51 13.99 2.14
CA SER A 161 10.80 13.41 2.50
C SER A 161 11.11 12.08 1.82
N LEU A 162 10.08 11.34 1.37
CA LEU A 162 10.27 10.01 0.78
C LEU A 162 10.62 10.12 -0.70
N ALA A 163 11.64 9.40 -1.16
CA ALA A 163 11.93 9.25 -2.59
C ALA A 163 10.89 8.35 -3.28
N VAL A 164 10.66 8.54 -4.58
CA VAL A 164 9.67 7.76 -5.35
C VAL A 164 9.99 6.27 -5.35
N ASP A 165 11.24 5.88 -5.65
CA ASP A 165 11.62 4.45 -5.66
C ASP A 165 11.45 3.79 -4.28
N ARG A 166 11.80 4.51 -3.22
CA ARG A 166 11.56 4.04 -1.84
C ARG A 166 10.09 3.81 -1.56
N ALA A 167 9.22 4.75 -1.96
CA ALA A 167 7.77 4.60 -1.81
C ALA A 167 7.23 3.38 -2.57
N GLN A 168 7.72 3.15 -3.79
CA GLN A 168 7.35 1.97 -4.58
C GLN A 168 7.81 0.66 -3.94
N THR A 169 9.03 0.62 -3.42
CA THR A 169 9.55 -0.55 -2.69
C THR A 169 8.69 -0.88 -1.47
N VAL A 170 8.36 0.13 -0.66
CA VAL A 170 7.47 -0.03 0.52
C VAL A 170 6.10 -0.56 0.07
N LEU A 171 5.50 0.07 -0.93
CA LEU A 171 4.16 -0.25 -1.38
C LEU A 171 4.07 -1.66 -1.98
N ARG A 172 5.05 -2.08 -2.79
CA ARG A 172 5.13 -3.45 -3.32
C ARG A 172 5.33 -4.47 -2.22
N TYR A 173 6.19 -4.16 -1.24
CA TYR A 173 6.42 -5.05 -0.13
C TYR A 173 5.13 -5.23 0.69
N TRP A 174 4.38 -4.17 0.99
CA TRP A 174 3.08 -4.27 1.64
C TRP A 174 2.09 -5.07 0.81
N ASN A 175 2.00 -4.81 -0.50
CA ASN A 175 1.10 -5.52 -1.39
C ASN A 175 1.41 -7.02 -1.43
N TRP A 176 2.68 -7.39 -1.45
CA TRP A 176 3.11 -8.78 -1.36
C TRP A 176 2.81 -9.36 0.02
N ALA A 177 3.36 -8.80 1.09
CA ALA A 177 3.33 -9.38 2.43
C ALA A 177 1.92 -9.50 3.01
N LEU A 178 1.04 -8.52 2.77
CA LEU A 178 -0.34 -8.57 3.26
C LEU A 178 -1.22 -9.55 2.48
N SER A 179 -0.80 -9.97 1.29
CA SER A 179 -1.62 -10.82 0.41
C SER A 179 -1.08 -12.23 0.22
N SER A 180 0.24 -12.43 0.36
CA SER A 180 0.87 -13.76 0.27
C SER A 180 0.65 -14.60 1.52
N ALA A 181 0.24 -13.96 2.60
CA ALA A 181 0.18 -14.53 3.93
C ALA A 181 -1.24 -14.89 4.40
N LEU A 182 -2.28 -14.51 3.65
CA LEU A 182 -3.67 -14.83 3.98
C LEU A 182 -4.05 -16.19 3.37
N THR A 183 -3.92 -17.26 4.15
CA THR A 183 -4.56 -18.55 3.83
C THR A 183 -5.99 -18.58 4.41
N PRO A 184 -6.92 -19.36 3.84
CA PRO A 184 -8.28 -19.49 4.39
C PRO A 184 -8.29 -19.88 5.87
N GLY A 185 -7.37 -20.75 6.30
CA GLY A 185 -7.19 -21.12 7.70
C GLY A 185 -6.76 -19.95 8.59
N LEU A 186 -5.86 -19.08 8.11
CA LEU A 186 -5.46 -17.89 8.87
C LEU A 186 -6.59 -16.87 9.01
N VAL A 187 -7.38 -16.65 7.94
CA VAL A 187 -8.55 -15.75 8.00
C VAL A 187 -9.57 -16.25 9.02
N LYS A 188 -9.78 -17.57 9.07
CA LYS A 188 -10.66 -18.20 10.06
C LYS A 188 -10.13 -17.99 11.49
N ALA A 189 -8.86 -18.29 11.74
CA ALA A 189 -8.23 -18.09 13.05
C ALA A 189 -8.31 -16.63 13.54
N ILE A 190 -8.06 -15.65 12.67
CA ILE A 190 -8.18 -14.22 13.02
C ILE A 190 -9.63 -13.86 13.41
N ARG A 191 -10.63 -14.39 12.70
CA ARG A 191 -12.04 -14.11 13.00
C ARG A 191 -12.50 -14.76 14.29
N GLU A 192 -11.99 -15.95 14.59
CA GLU A 192 -12.35 -16.74 15.75
C GLU A 192 -11.57 -16.34 17.01
N GLY A 193 -10.56 -15.47 16.88
CA GLY A 193 -9.72 -15.04 18.00
C GLY A 193 -8.81 -16.15 18.53
N ASP A 194 -8.51 -17.15 17.70
CA ASP A 194 -7.73 -18.32 18.07
C ASP A 194 -6.23 -17.99 18.05
N GLU A 195 -5.75 -17.44 19.16
CA GLU A 195 -4.34 -17.10 19.38
C GLU A 195 -3.46 -18.34 19.66
N GLU A 196 -4.05 -19.52 19.92
CA GLU A 196 -3.29 -20.75 20.19
C GLU A 196 -2.72 -21.38 18.90
N ALA A 197 -3.32 -21.10 17.73
CA ALA A 197 -2.84 -21.57 16.43
C ALA A 197 -1.62 -20.80 15.87
N VAL A 198 -1.11 -19.78 16.57
CA VAL A 198 -0.12 -18.83 16.06
C VAL A 198 1.24 -19.48 15.76
N ASP A 199 1.61 -20.51 16.52
CA ASP A 199 2.87 -21.22 16.36
C ASP A 199 2.90 -22.14 15.14
N GLU A 200 1.73 -22.55 14.62
CA GLU A 200 1.61 -23.38 13.41
C GLU A 200 1.79 -22.58 12.10
N PHE A 201 1.75 -21.25 12.18
CA PHE A 201 1.85 -20.39 11.01
C PHE A 201 3.29 -20.09 10.59
N SER A 202 3.53 -19.95 9.29
CA SER A 202 4.81 -19.44 8.79
C SER A 202 5.05 -17.99 9.23
N ALA A 203 6.31 -17.53 9.25
CA ALA A 203 6.64 -16.15 9.61
C ALA A 203 5.88 -15.08 8.79
N PRO A 204 5.66 -15.24 7.47
CA PRO A 204 4.79 -14.33 6.71
C PRO A 204 3.34 -14.34 7.17
N GLN A 205 2.77 -15.51 7.47
CA GLN A 205 1.40 -15.66 7.98
C GLN A 205 1.22 -14.95 9.32
N ARG A 206 2.13 -15.17 10.28
CA ARG A 206 2.12 -14.42 11.56
C ARG A 206 2.22 -12.92 11.35
N ALA A 207 3.08 -12.47 10.43
CA ALA A 207 3.24 -11.05 10.13
C ALA A 207 1.95 -10.41 9.58
N ALA A 208 1.22 -11.11 8.69
CA ALA A 208 -0.06 -10.64 8.21
C ALA A 208 -1.15 -10.70 9.28
N MET A 209 -1.14 -11.71 10.15
CA MET A 209 -2.05 -11.81 11.29
C MET A 209 -1.93 -10.59 12.19
N LEU A 210 -0.70 -10.22 12.57
CA LEU A 210 -0.43 -9.02 13.38
C LEU A 210 -0.82 -7.73 12.65
N ALA A 211 -0.58 -7.67 11.33
CA ALA A 211 -0.90 -6.48 10.55
C ALA A 211 -2.40 -6.29 10.36
N LEU A 212 -3.17 -7.38 10.22
CA LEU A 212 -4.58 -7.36 9.81
C LEU A 212 -5.57 -7.71 10.93
N GLY A 213 -5.11 -8.23 12.07
CA GLY A 213 -5.99 -8.77 13.12
C GLY A 213 -7.05 -7.78 13.60
N ARG A 214 -6.70 -6.50 13.72
CA ARG A 214 -7.62 -5.41 14.11
C ARG A 214 -8.61 -4.99 13.02
N ASP A 215 -8.37 -5.38 11.77
CA ASP A 215 -9.25 -5.06 10.64
C ASP A 215 -10.37 -6.09 10.44
N PHE A 216 -10.23 -7.29 11.03
CA PHE A 216 -11.19 -8.40 10.94
C PHE A 216 -12.10 -8.54 12.16
N THR A 217 -11.82 -7.85 13.27
CA THR A 217 -12.61 -7.85 14.51
C THR A 217 -13.66 -6.72 14.57
N ARG A 218 -13.91 -6.04 13.45
CA ARG A 218 -14.91 -4.96 13.32
C ARG A 218 -16.09 -5.36 12.45
#